data_AF-A0AA39WZF9-F1
#
_entry.id   AF-A0AA39WZF9-F1
#
_cell.length_a   1.000
_cell.length_b   1.000
_cell.length_c   1.000
_cell.angle_alpha   90.00
_cell.angle_beta   90.00
_cell.angle_gamma   90.00
#
_symmetry.space_group_name_H-M   'P 1'
#
loop_
_entity.id
_entity.type
_entity.pdbx_description
1 polymer ?
#
loop_
_entity_poly.entity_id
_entity_poly.type
_entity_poly.pdbx_seq_one_letter_code
_entity_poly.pdbx_strand_id
1 'polypeptide(L)'
;MPERRRSKPGRAGLTRPEFRRELNKPRFPPLGDGMNGDENRVVEDRKFIYIPNLDAPEMETLVNTATLTQRDAVLNLFHHHIHLSPLIEVQIPCTGFRAFNLYMHLPYFVLREHMDLHRDPRVRRNGTPLRGSWTVRCINATPTCLYDAQASVAVFGIEERIWTAIGTMDTFFEPPGSRHSVKHHHDRRKTSRDRQDPISGRMYPQGGAQNSELSSFSDPRKYFLALLEQWMRIIVVPEYRVIVRKMQEAATETDDSKPHGRQMRELSKRNDDFLEHLPMIIDRISETLDAWDTFKDEDIEYFTEKSKNRYLKNARGSFRKLNQYREKLQNLESAAKAKNKAVRPPPRATNPEVSEDVSPRLQLKPTHPQRIRT
;
A
#
# COMPACT_ATOMS: atom_id res chain seq x y z
N MET A 1 17.74 -39.50 25.34
CA MET A 1 16.75 -38.41 25.12
C MET A 1 17.47 -37.25 24.43
N PRO A 2 17.43 -37.12 23.09
CA PRO A 2 18.12 -36.03 22.41
C PRO A 2 17.38 -34.71 22.61
N GLU A 3 18.12 -33.64 22.88
CA GLU A 3 17.54 -32.31 23.07
C GLU A 3 16.87 -31.81 21.78
N ARG A 4 15.55 -31.63 21.82
CA ARG A 4 14.83 -30.86 20.79
C ARG A 4 15.43 -29.46 20.75
N ARG A 5 16.23 -29.17 19.71
CA ARG A 5 16.86 -27.84 19.47
C ARG A 5 15.81 -26.74 19.67
N ARG A 6 15.86 -26.08 20.83
CA ARG A 6 14.90 -25.03 21.20
C ARG A 6 15.09 -23.87 20.23
N SER A 7 14.13 -23.70 19.32
CA SER A 7 14.14 -22.62 18.35
C SER A 7 14.06 -21.29 19.11
N LYS A 8 15.16 -20.53 19.11
CA LYS A 8 15.40 -19.38 20.00
C LYS A 8 14.23 -18.37 19.96
N PRO A 9 13.89 -17.71 21.08
CA PRO A 9 12.95 -16.61 21.06
C PRO A 9 13.49 -15.48 20.17
N GLY A 10 12.61 -14.87 19.38
CA GLY A 10 12.99 -13.78 18.48
C GLY A 10 13.44 -12.56 19.29
N ARG A 11 14.58 -11.99 18.93
CA ARG A 11 15.12 -10.76 19.55
C ARG A 11 14.23 -9.55 19.26
N ALA A 12 14.56 -8.42 19.91
CA ALA A 12 14.03 -7.11 19.58
C ALA A 12 14.26 -6.73 18.11
N GLY A 13 13.67 -5.60 17.68
CA GLY A 13 13.94 -5.01 16.36
C GLY A 13 15.45 -4.95 16.12
N LEU A 14 15.90 -5.64 15.07
CA LEU A 14 17.31 -5.80 14.78
C LEU A 14 17.89 -4.47 14.29
N THR A 15 19.03 -4.06 14.83
CA THR A 15 19.80 -2.98 14.21
C THR A 15 20.36 -3.44 12.86
N ARG A 16 20.67 -2.53 11.92
CA ARG A 16 21.16 -2.88 10.57
C ARG A 16 22.31 -3.92 10.55
N PRO A 17 23.37 -3.81 11.39
CA PRO A 17 24.44 -4.80 11.42
C PRO A 17 23.95 -6.18 11.90
N GLU A 18 22.99 -6.21 12.81
CA GLU A 18 22.38 -7.45 13.28
C GLU A 18 21.46 -8.06 12.23
N PHE A 19 20.67 -7.25 11.52
CA PHE A 19 19.82 -7.70 10.41
C PHE A 19 20.67 -8.36 9.32
N ARG A 20 21.75 -7.71 8.86
CA ARG A 20 22.71 -8.31 7.92
C ARG A 20 23.30 -9.62 8.43
N ARG A 21 23.69 -9.67 9.71
CA ARG A 21 24.25 -10.88 10.35
C ARG A 21 23.23 -12.01 10.49
N GLU A 22 21.96 -11.72 10.76
CA GLU A 22 20.88 -12.71 10.80
C GLU A 22 20.52 -13.22 9.39
N LEU A 23 20.61 -12.37 8.36
CA LEU A 23 20.39 -12.78 6.97
C LEU A 23 21.51 -13.68 6.44
N ASN A 24 22.77 -13.39 6.79
CA ASN A 24 23.97 -14.15 6.42
C ASN A 24 24.13 -15.53 7.10
N LYS A 25 23.22 -15.93 8.00
CA LYS A 25 23.33 -17.25 8.65
C LYS A 25 23.07 -18.36 7.63
N PRO A 26 23.90 -19.44 7.62
CA PRO A 26 23.63 -20.61 6.80
C PRO A 26 22.21 -21.13 7.04
N ARG A 27 21.46 -21.30 5.94
CA ARG A 27 20.06 -21.74 5.97
C ARG A 27 19.94 -23.20 6.44
N PHE A 28 20.90 -24.02 6.04
CA PHE A 28 21.02 -25.43 6.42
C PHE A 28 22.34 -25.66 7.16
N PRO A 29 22.40 -26.63 8.10
CA PRO A 29 23.65 -27.05 8.69
C PRO A 29 24.60 -27.63 7.62
N PRO A 30 25.93 -27.58 7.82
CA PRO A 30 26.87 -28.23 6.92
C PRO A 30 26.58 -29.73 6.76
N LEU A 31 26.69 -30.23 5.53
CA LEU A 31 26.68 -31.65 5.22
C LEU A 31 27.93 -32.31 5.84
N GLY A 32 27.81 -32.87 7.03
CA GLY A 32 28.88 -33.60 7.72
C GLY A 32 28.74 -33.68 9.24
N ASP A 33 28.14 -32.68 9.88
CA ASP A 33 28.14 -32.55 11.35
C ASP A 33 26.87 -33.18 11.98
N GLY A 34 26.72 -34.51 11.82
CA GLY A 34 25.59 -35.24 12.42
C GLY A 34 25.13 -36.56 11.79
N MET A 35 25.98 -37.37 11.15
CA MET A 35 25.65 -38.76 10.78
C MET A 35 25.58 -39.71 11.99
N ASN A 36 24.76 -39.35 12.98
CA ASN A 36 24.40 -40.21 14.12
C ASN A 36 22.92 -40.01 14.46
N GLY A 37 22.07 -40.71 13.69
CA GLY A 37 20.70 -41.06 14.06
C GLY A 37 19.65 -39.94 14.01
N ASP A 38 19.17 -39.59 12.81
CA ASP A 38 17.73 -39.53 12.47
C ASP A 38 17.56 -39.23 10.97
N GLU A 39 17.65 -40.25 10.11
CA GLU A 39 17.50 -40.11 8.64
C GLU A 39 16.11 -39.63 8.22
N ASN A 40 15.13 -39.65 9.12
CA ASN A 40 13.74 -39.24 8.87
C ASN A 40 13.44 -37.79 9.27
N ARG A 41 14.46 -37.00 9.63
CA ARG A 41 14.29 -35.61 10.08
C ARG A 41 13.97 -34.66 8.92
N VAL A 42 12.69 -34.61 8.55
CA VAL A 42 12.13 -33.65 7.58
C VAL A 42 12.60 -32.22 7.89
N VAL A 43 13.30 -31.61 6.93
CA VAL A 43 13.80 -30.23 7.03
C VAL A 43 12.67 -29.28 6.62
N GLU A 44 11.84 -28.87 7.58
CA GLU A 44 11.02 -27.66 7.41
C GLU A 44 11.87 -26.42 7.72
N ASP A 45 12.01 -25.50 6.76
CA ASP A 45 12.65 -24.21 6.99
C ASP A 45 11.88 -23.04 6.37
N ARG A 46 11.15 -22.33 7.23
CA ARG A 46 10.28 -21.20 6.91
C ARG A 46 10.83 -19.92 7.53
N LYS A 47 11.25 -18.97 6.69
CA LYS A 47 11.83 -17.68 7.12
C LYS A 47 10.82 -16.54 6.92
N PHE A 48 10.51 -15.81 7.98
CA PHE A 48 9.60 -14.65 7.95
C PHE A 48 10.39 -13.39 8.27
N ILE A 49 10.44 -12.45 7.34
CA ILE A 49 11.15 -11.17 7.45
C ILE A 49 10.10 -10.06 7.35
N TYR A 50 10.03 -9.18 8.34
CA TYR A 50 9.17 -7.99 8.31
C TYR A 50 10.03 -6.74 8.45
N ILE A 51 9.88 -5.80 7.52
CA ILE A 51 10.63 -4.54 7.47
C ILE A 51 9.61 -3.40 7.31
N PRO A 52 9.17 -2.72 8.38
CA PRO A 52 8.31 -1.55 8.24
C PRO A 52 9.12 -0.38 7.65
N ASN A 53 8.47 0.41 6.79
CA ASN A 53 9.08 1.52 6.05
C ASN A 53 10.36 1.09 5.31
N LEU A 54 10.25 0.14 4.37
CA LEU A 54 11.40 -0.36 3.63
C LEU A 54 12.21 0.80 3.01
N ASP A 55 13.51 0.75 3.23
CA ASP A 55 14.48 1.85 3.21
C ASP A 55 15.75 1.35 2.47
N ALA A 56 16.53 2.27 1.91
CA ALA A 56 17.59 1.93 0.96
C ALA A 56 18.69 1.01 1.54
N PRO A 57 19.18 1.17 2.79
CA PRO A 57 20.16 0.24 3.38
C PRO A 57 19.57 -1.13 3.71
N GLU A 58 18.28 -1.21 4.03
CA GLU A 58 17.55 -2.47 4.21
C GLU A 58 17.39 -3.19 2.86
N MET A 59 17.08 -2.46 1.78
CA MET A 59 17.05 -2.97 0.40
C MET A 59 18.42 -3.49 -0.05
N GLU A 60 19.48 -2.70 0.18
CA GLU A 60 20.86 -3.08 -0.10
C GLU A 60 21.26 -4.36 0.67
N THR A 61 20.90 -4.42 1.95
CA THR A 61 21.18 -5.60 2.79
C THR A 61 20.47 -6.85 2.26
N LEU A 62 19.21 -6.72 1.85
CA LEU A 62 18.47 -7.84 1.24
C LEU A 62 19.11 -8.30 -0.07
N VAL A 63 19.46 -7.40 -1.00
CA VAL A 63 20.10 -7.75 -2.28
C VAL A 63 21.48 -8.40 -2.07
N ASN A 64 22.28 -7.87 -1.15
CA ASN A 64 23.61 -8.40 -0.83
C ASN A 64 23.59 -9.74 -0.07
N THR A 65 22.41 -10.22 0.37
CA THR A 65 22.26 -11.49 1.11
C THR A 65 21.28 -12.48 0.47
N ALA A 66 20.59 -12.07 -0.59
CA ALA A 66 19.72 -12.93 -1.39
C ALA A 66 20.56 -13.93 -2.21
N THR A 67 20.12 -15.19 -2.25
CA THR A 67 20.68 -16.16 -3.23
C THR A 67 20.25 -15.78 -4.65
N LEU A 68 20.93 -16.32 -5.67
CA LEU A 68 20.58 -16.05 -7.07
C LEU A 68 19.09 -16.34 -7.36
N THR A 69 18.57 -17.44 -6.81
CA THR A 69 17.16 -17.85 -6.89
C THR A 69 16.15 -16.96 -6.14
N GLN A 70 16.62 -16.06 -5.27
CA GLN A 70 15.78 -15.13 -4.51
C GLN A 70 15.82 -13.71 -5.07
N ARG A 71 16.80 -13.40 -5.93
CA ARG A 71 17.05 -12.05 -6.44
C ARG A 71 15.82 -11.46 -7.11
N ASP A 72 15.18 -12.21 -8.01
CA ASP A 72 14.06 -11.71 -8.79
C ASP A 72 12.85 -11.37 -7.89
N ALA A 73 12.59 -12.19 -6.86
CA ALA A 73 11.55 -11.90 -5.88
C ALA A 73 11.85 -10.69 -4.98
N VAL A 74 13.12 -10.48 -4.63
CA VAL A 74 13.56 -9.28 -3.89
C VAL A 74 13.47 -8.03 -4.76
N LEU A 75 13.84 -8.10 -6.04
CA LEU A 75 13.76 -6.98 -6.98
C LEU A 75 12.32 -6.63 -7.36
N ASN A 76 11.46 -7.63 -7.61
CA ASN A 76 10.03 -7.43 -7.82
C ASN A 76 9.40 -6.72 -6.60
N LEU A 77 9.71 -7.20 -5.38
CA LEU A 77 9.26 -6.58 -4.14
C LEU A 77 9.62 -5.09 -4.06
N PHE A 78 10.85 -4.73 -4.46
CA PHE A 78 11.29 -3.33 -4.43
C PHE A 78 10.63 -2.51 -5.52
N HIS A 79 10.54 -3.05 -6.75
CA HIS A 79 9.93 -2.37 -7.88
C HIS A 79 8.51 -1.91 -7.56
N HIS A 80 7.65 -2.85 -7.17
CA HIS A 80 6.24 -2.55 -6.88
C HIS A 80 6.06 -1.76 -5.59
N HIS A 81 6.90 -1.97 -4.56
CA HIS A 81 6.84 -1.18 -3.33
C HIS A 81 7.32 0.27 -3.50
N ILE A 82 8.35 0.53 -4.32
CA ILE A 82 8.84 1.90 -4.56
C ILE A 82 7.83 2.69 -5.41
N HIS A 83 7.31 2.09 -6.47
CA HIS A 83 6.45 2.76 -7.45
C HIS A 83 4.96 2.82 -7.06
N LEU A 84 4.59 2.33 -5.87
CA LEU A 84 3.20 2.24 -5.40
C LEU A 84 2.28 1.39 -6.30
N SER A 85 2.87 0.50 -7.09
CA SER A 85 2.16 -0.28 -8.12
C SER A 85 1.45 -1.48 -7.48
N PRO A 86 0.12 -1.61 -7.65
CA PRO A 86 -0.61 -2.79 -7.20
C PRO A 86 -0.30 -3.99 -8.08
N LEU A 87 -0.24 -5.17 -7.46
CA LEU A 87 -0.01 -6.46 -8.11
C LEU A 87 -0.43 -7.57 -7.16
N ILE A 88 -1.12 -8.60 -7.66
CA ILE A 88 -1.36 -9.85 -6.95
C ILE A 88 -1.08 -10.95 -7.97
N GLU A 89 -0.01 -11.72 -7.78
CA GLU A 89 0.56 -12.56 -8.85
C GLU A 89 1.15 -13.89 -8.33
N VAL A 90 1.09 -14.94 -9.15
CA VAL A 90 1.82 -16.20 -9.01
C VAL A 90 2.83 -16.37 -10.14
N GLN A 91 4.11 -16.18 -9.84
CA GLN A 91 5.18 -16.38 -10.82
C GLN A 91 5.91 -17.71 -10.60
N ILE A 92 5.82 -18.63 -11.57
CA ILE A 92 6.54 -19.91 -11.58
C ILE A 92 7.31 -20.02 -12.91
N PRO A 93 8.66 -19.96 -12.90
CA PRO A 93 9.45 -20.06 -14.13
C PRO A 93 9.23 -21.39 -14.87
N CYS A 94 8.83 -21.32 -16.14
CA CYS A 94 8.65 -22.50 -17.00
C CYS A 94 9.97 -23.25 -17.26
N THR A 95 11.08 -22.49 -17.31
CA THR A 95 12.44 -22.94 -17.63
C THR A 95 13.41 -22.68 -16.47
N GLY A 96 14.43 -23.54 -16.33
CA GLY A 96 15.45 -23.40 -15.30
C GLY A 96 14.98 -23.91 -13.93
N PHE A 97 15.47 -23.28 -12.86
CA PHE A 97 15.20 -23.72 -11.49
C PHE A 97 13.80 -23.28 -11.03
N ARG A 98 12.89 -24.23 -10.85
CA ARG A 98 11.47 -23.98 -10.53
C ARG A 98 11.27 -23.62 -9.06
N ALA A 99 11.59 -22.37 -8.71
CA ALA A 99 11.09 -21.74 -7.49
C ALA A 99 9.75 -21.05 -7.77
N PHE A 100 8.77 -21.21 -6.88
CA PHE A 100 7.53 -20.43 -6.93
C PHE A 100 7.75 -19.07 -6.27
N ASN A 101 7.05 -18.05 -6.75
CA ASN A 101 6.96 -16.74 -6.13
C ASN A 101 5.49 -16.29 -6.11
N LEU A 102 5.04 -15.77 -4.98
CA LEU A 102 3.69 -15.22 -4.80
C LEU A 102 3.84 -13.76 -4.35
N TYR A 103 3.38 -12.83 -5.17
CA TYR A 103 3.51 -11.40 -4.93
C TYR A 103 2.17 -10.79 -4.55
N MET A 104 2.18 -9.92 -3.55
CA MET A 104 1.01 -9.11 -3.20
C MET A 104 1.47 -7.71 -2.81
N HIS A 105 1.03 -6.74 -3.58
CA HIS A 105 1.31 -5.32 -3.46
C HIS A 105 -0.04 -4.61 -3.39
N LEU A 106 -0.38 -4.15 -2.19
CA LEU A 106 -1.63 -3.46 -1.88
C LEU A 106 -1.29 -2.03 -1.47
N PRO A 107 -1.21 -1.08 -2.42
CA PRO A 107 -1.25 0.33 -2.10
C PRO A 107 -2.63 0.73 -1.54
N TYR A 108 -2.65 1.75 -0.70
CA TYR A 108 -3.87 2.33 -0.14
C TYR A 108 -3.59 3.76 0.36
N PHE A 109 -4.67 4.52 0.53
CA PHE A 109 -4.59 5.80 1.24
C PHE A 109 -4.91 5.63 2.72
N VAL A 110 -4.24 6.44 3.54
CA VAL A 110 -4.44 6.49 4.99
C VAL A 110 -4.85 7.89 5.40
N LEU A 111 -5.91 8.00 6.20
CA LEU A 111 -6.40 9.25 6.74
C LEU A 111 -6.17 9.30 8.25
N ARG A 112 -5.50 10.34 8.76
CA ARG A 112 -5.24 10.55 10.20
C ARG A 112 -5.51 11.99 10.60
N GLU A 113 -5.98 12.19 11.82
CA GLU A 113 -6.16 13.51 12.43
C GLU A 113 -4.85 13.88 13.16
N HIS A 114 -3.96 14.63 12.51
CA HIS A 114 -2.69 15.12 13.06
C HIS A 114 -2.65 16.64 12.96
N MET A 115 -2.06 17.31 13.96
CA MET A 115 -1.80 18.75 13.89
C MET A 115 -0.78 19.09 12.80
N ASP A 116 0.24 18.24 12.64
CA ASP A 116 1.34 18.42 11.69
C ASP A 116 1.36 17.32 10.62
N LEU A 117 1.76 17.71 9.40
CA LEU A 117 1.86 16.80 8.26
C LEU A 117 3.14 15.96 8.35
N HIS A 118 3.01 14.65 8.60
CA HIS A 118 4.15 13.75 8.65
C HIS A 118 4.67 13.46 7.23
N ARG A 119 5.85 13.99 6.89
CA ARG A 119 6.51 13.66 5.61
C ARG A 119 7.27 12.33 5.75
N ASP A 120 7.25 11.52 4.69
CA ASP A 120 8.07 10.31 4.64
C ASP A 120 9.57 10.69 4.73
N PRO A 121 10.32 10.17 5.72
CA PRO A 121 11.75 10.45 5.85
C PRO A 121 12.59 9.81 4.74
N ARG A 122 12.06 8.81 4.02
CA ARG A 122 12.72 8.21 2.86
C ARG A 122 12.56 9.14 1.67
N VAL A 123 13.67 9.50 1.02
CA VAL A 123 13.68 10.43 -0.11
C VAL A 123 14.15 9.77 -1.40
N ARG A 124 13.56 10.19 -2.53
CA ARG A 124 14.04 9.89 -3.88
C ARG A 124 15.33 10.68 -4.17
N ARG A 125 16.02 10.33 -5.26
CA ARG A 125 17.25 11.00 -5.73
C ARG A 125 17.10 12.52 -5.95
N ASN A 126 15.89 13.00 -6.24
CA ASN A 126 15.57 14.42 -6.40
C ASN A 126 15.20 15.14 -5.07
N GLY A 127 15.37 14.48 -3.92
CA GLY A 127 15.04 15.02 -2.59
C GLY A 127 13.55 14.98 -2.24
N THR A 128 12.66 14.52 -3.13
CA THR A 128 11.23 14.38 -2.82
C THR A 128 10.95 13.18 -1.90
N PRO A 129 10.02 13.28 -0.93
CA PRO A 129 9.61 12.14 -0.11
C PRO A 129 9.11 10.97 -0.97
N LEU A 130 9.40 9.73 -0.57
CA LEU A 130 9.01 8.52 -1.31
C LEU A 130 7.49 8.36 -1.42
N ARG A 131 6.75 8.75 -0.38
CA ARG A 131 5.29 8.75 -0.32
C ARG A 131 4.73 10.17 -0.33
N GLY A 132 3.58 10.37 -0.97
CA GLY A 132 2.84 11.61 -0.87
C GLY A 132 2.20 11.78 0.52
N SER A 133 2.20 13.02 1.00
CA SER A 133 1.52 13.46 2.22
C SER A 133 0.79 14.76 1.89
N TRP A 134 -0.50 14.85 2.19
CA TRP A 134 -1.33 16.03 1.94
C TRP A 134 -2.10 16.45 3.19
N THR A 135 -2.14 17.75 3.49
CA THR A 135 -3.06 18.29 4.50
C THR A 135 -4.42 18.49 3.85
N VAL A 136 -5.38 17.69 4.29
CA VAL A 136 -6.76 17.71 3.82
C VAL A 136 -7.62 18.47 4.83
N ARG A 137 -8.14 19.62 4.41
CA ARG A 137 -9.02 20.44 5.22
C ARG A 137 -10.46 19.97 5.11
N CYS A 138 -10.74 18.83 5.71
CA CYS A 138 -12.10 18.35 5.94
C CYS A 138 -12.93 19.39 6.72
N ILE A 139 -14.25 19.15 6.77
CA ILE A 139 -15.26 19.85 7.59
C ILE A 139 -14.72 20.34 8.94
N ASN A 140 -14.17 19.41 9.71
CA ASN A 140 -13.80 19.60 11.11
C ASN A 140 -12.66 20.60 11.25
N ALA A 141 -12.65 21.35 12.35
CA ALA A 141 -11.57 22.30 12.65
C ALA A 141 -10.20 21.62 12.89
N THR A 142 -10.16 20.30 13.07
CA THR A 142 -8.93 19.52 13.22
C THR A 142 -8.28 19.25 11.86
N PRO A 143 -7.00 19.63 11.65
CA PRO A 143 -6.29 19.27 10.43
C PRO A 143 -6.29 17.75 10.26
N THR A 144 -6.69 17.30 9.07
CA THR A 144 -6.63 15.90 8.70
C THR A 144 -5.53 15.74 7.66
N CYS A 145 -4.77 14.65 7.72
CA CYS A 145 -3.69 14.36 6.79
C CYS A 145 -3.96 13.06 6.05
N LEU A 146 -3.78 13.10 4.74
CA LEU A 146 -3.86 11.97 3.82
C LEU A 146 -2.43 11.53 3.47
N TYR A 147 -2.18 10.23 3.48
CA TYR A 147 -0.87 9.65 3.20
C TYR A 147 -0.98 8.52 2.16
N ASP A 148 -0.07 8.50 1.19
CA ASP A 148 0.21 7.27 0.43
C ASP A 148 0.79 6.21 1.36
N ALA A 149 0.27 5.00 1.29
CA ALA A 149 0.82 3.84 1.98
C ALA A 149 0.77 2.61 1.07
N GLN A 150 1.63 1.63 1.35
CA GLN A 150 1.55 0.32 0.72
C GLN A 150 1.95 -0.78 1.69
N ALA A 151 1.19 -1.87 1.64
CA ALA A 151 1.57 -3.16 2.18
C ALA A 151 2.13 -4.02 1.02
N SER A 152 3.24 -4.72 1.23
CA SER A 152 3.82 -5.57 0.20
C SER A 152 4.43 -6.83 0.79
N VAL A 153 4.21 -7.97 0.13
CA VAL A 153 4.84 -9.23 0.49
C VAL A 153 5.26 -10.01 -0.76
N ALA A 154 6.45 -10.58 -0.71
CA ALA A 154 6.88 -11.64 -1.60
C ALA A 154 7.02 -12.94 -0.79
N VAL A 155 6.32 -13.99 -1.20
CA VAL A 155 6.43 -15.34 -0.63
C VAL A 155 7.02 -16.26 -1.68
N PHE A 156 8.25 -16.71 -1.48
CA PHE A 156 8.99 -17.48 -2.48
C PHE A 156 9.68 -18.71 -1.89
N GLY A 157 9.79 -19.77 -2.68
CA GLY A 157 10.32 -21.04 -2.20
C GLY A 157 10.53 -22.06 -3.30
N ILE A 158 11.16 -23.16 -2.93
CA ILE A 158 11.47 -24.28 -3.84
C ILE A 158 10.37 -25.35 -3.73
N GLU A 159 9.83 -25.52 -2.52
CA GLU A 159 8.78 -26.47 -2.19
C GLU A 159 7.95 -25.95 -1.00
N GLU A 160 6.83 -26.60 -0.71
CA GLU A 160 5.92 -26.20 0.39
C GLU A 160 6.59 -26.19 1.77
N ARG A 161 7.70 -26.90 1.98
CA ARG A 161 8.40 -26.97 3.29
C ARG A 161 9.54 -25.97 3.44
N ILE A 162 10.06 -25.44 2.34
CA ILE A 162 11.27 -24.60 2.29
C ILE A 162 10.98 -23.32 1.51
N TRP A 163 10.55 -22.29 2.24
CA TRP A 163 10.15 -21.00 1.67
C TRP A 163 10.45 -19.82 2.60
N THR A 164 10.33 -18.62 2.05
CA THR A 164 10.61 -17.37 2.73
C THR A 164 9.52 -16.37 2.37
N ALA A 165 9.04 -15.63 3.37
CA ALA A 165 8.20 -14.46 3.16
C ALA A 165 8.97 -13.21 3.60
N ILE A 166 9.01 -12.20 2.73
CA ILE A 166 9.48 -10.85 3.04
C ILE A 166 8.29 -9.92 2.94
N GLY A 167 7.87 -9.36 4.07
CA GLY A 167 6.79 -8.39 4.17
C GLY A 167 7.31 -7.00 4.53
N THR A 168 6.70 -5.96 3.95
CA THR A 168 6.91 -4.57 4.31
C THR A 168 5.57 -3.81 4.32
N MET A 169 5.53 -2.72 5.09
CA MET A 169 4.37 -1.86 5.24
C MET A 169 4.83 -0.45 5.53
N ASP A 170 4.20 0.53 4.90
CA ASP A 170 4.41 1.93 5.24
C ASP A 170 3.66 2.28 6.54
N THR A 171 4.39 2.81 7.50
CA THR A 171 3.90 3.20 8.84
C THR A 171 4.52 4.54 9.29
N PHE A 172 5.16 5.30 8.41
CA PHE A 172 5.89 6.53 8.75
C PHE A 172 4.99 7.63 9.35
N PHE A 173 3.71 7.60 9.00
CA PHE A 173 2.68 8.46 9.56
C PHE A 173 2.25 8.04 10.97
N GLU A 174 2.44 6.78 11.38
CA GLU A 174 1.94 6.30 12.68
C GLU A 174 2.78 6.80 13.87
N PRO A 175 2.17 7.14 15.01
CA PRO A 175 2.90 7.59 16.19
C PRO A 175 3.75 6.45 16.82
N PRO A 176 4.82 6.79 17.57
CA PRO A 176 5.64 5.79 18.25
C PRO A 176 4.83 4.88 19.17
N GLY A 177 4.97 3.56 19.01
CA GLY A 177 4.23 2.57 19.79
C GLY A 177 2.86 2.18 19.22
N SER A 178 2.48 2.68 18.04
CA SER A 178 1.30 2.22 17.31
C SER A 178 1.29 0.70 17.08
N ARG A 179 0.12 0.16 16.75
CA ARG A 179 -0.09 -1.29 16.53
C ARG A 179 0.84 -1.91 15.48
N HIS A 180 1.30 -1.12 14.50
CA HIS A 180 2.17 -1.57 13.41
C HIS A 180 3.66 -1.31 13.68
N SER A 181 4.00 -0.69 14.81
CA SER A 181 5.38 -0.44 15.21
C SER A 181 6.10 -1.73 15.65
N VAL A 182 7.40 -1.83 15.35
CA VAL A 182 8.27 -2.94 15.78
C VAL A 182 8.23 -3.11 17.31
N LYS A 183 8.13 -2.00 18.05
CA LYS A 183 8.01 -1.97 19.50
C LYS A 183 6.73 -2.66 19.99
N HIS A 184 5.57 -2.36 19.41
CA HIS A 184 4.30 -3.00 19.79
C HIS A 184 4.34 -4.53 19.55
N HIS A 185 4.87 -4.97 18.42
CA HIS A 185 5.06 -6.41 18.13
C HIS A 185 6.00 -7.09 19.13
N HIS A 186 7.09 -6.43 19.50
CA HIS A 186 8.05 -6.94 20.48
C HIS A 186 7.47 -7.01 21.90
N ASP A 187 6.77 -5.96 22.35
CA ASP A 187 6.25 -5.89 23.71
C ASP A 187 5.06 -6.86 23.89
N ARG A 188 4.24 -7.09 22.85
CA ARG A 188 3.23 -8.18 22.83
C ARG A 188 3.83 -9.59 22.81
N ARG A 189 5.04 -9.78 22.27
CA ARG A 189 5.74 -11.07 22.32
C ARG A 189 6.32 -11.36 23.71
N LYS A 190 6.78 -10.34 24.45
CA LYS A 190 7.28 -10.51 25.83
C LYS A 190 6.23 -11.07 26.79
N THR A 191 4.96 -10.73 26.59
CA THR A 191 3.85 -11.11 27.49
C THR A 191 3.16 -12.41 27.10
N SER A 192 3.55 -13.06 25.99
CA SER A 192 2.90 -14.27 25.51
C SER A 192 3.87 -15.45 25.38
N ARG A 193 3.37 -16.66 25.66
CA ARG A 193 4.06 -17.90 25.32
C ARG A 193 3.97 -18.22 23.82
N ASP A 194 3.07 -17.58 23.08
CA ASP A 194 2.82 -17.88 21.68
C ASP A 194 3.82 -17.20 20.74
N ARG A 195 4.15 -17.88 19.63
CA ARG A 195 4.93 -17.25 18.56
C ARG A 195 4.01 -16.35 17.75
N GLN A 196 4.45 -15.14 17.42
CA GLN A 196 3.71 -14.26 16.50
C GLN A 196 4.39 -14.28 15.12
N ASP A 197 3.66 -14.45 14.02
CA ASP A 197 4.21 -14.17 12.69
C ASP A 197 4.48 -12.66 12.60
N PRO A 198 5.71 -12.23 12.27
CA PRO A 198 6.04 -10.80 12.19
C PRO A 198 5.32 -10.06 11.06
N ILE A 199 4.85 -10.74 10.00
CA ILE A 199 4.20 -10.12 8.84
C ILE A 199 2.68 -10.00 9.04
N SER A 200 2.00 -11.09 9.44
CA SER A 200 0.56 -11.03 9.73
C SER A 200 0.25 -10.49 11.14
N GLY A 201 1.18 -10.57 12.08
CA GLY A 201 0.88 -10.30 13.49
C GLY A 201 -0.07 -11.32 14.16
N ARG A 202 -0.43 -12.43 13.49
CA ARG A 202 -1.19 -13.52 14.11
C ARG A 202 -0.32 -14.30 15.10
N MET A 203 -0.94 -14.84 16.13
CA MET A 203 -0.30 -15.62 17.20
C MET A 203 -0.53 -17.12 16.98
N TYR A 204 0.47 -17.94 17.30
CA TYR A 204 0.52 -19.38 17.11
C TYR A 204 0.85 -20.06 18.44
N PRO A 205 0.07 -21.09 18.85
CA PRO A 205 0.36 -21.83 20.07
C PRO A 205 1.79 -22.39 20.05
N GLN A 206 2.56 -22.12 21.09
CA GLN A 206 3.84 -22.81 21.28
C GLN A 206 3.55 -24.31 21.51
N GLY A 207 4.22 -25.18 20.74
CA GLY A 207 4.17 -26.63 20.99
C GLY A 207 3.30 -27.46 20.05
N GLY A 208 3.12 -27.04 18.78
CA GLY A 208 2.86 -27.99 17.70
C GLY A 208 1.62 -28.87 17.85
N ALA A 209 0.52 -28.32 18.39
CA ALA A 209 -0.79 -28.97 18.32
C ALA A 209 -1.19 -29.12 16.85
N GLN A 210 -0.96 -30.32 16.29
CA GLN A 210 -1.13 -30.63 14.86
C GLN A 210 -2.53 -30.30 14.32
N ASN A 211 -3.52 -30.24 15.22
CA ASN A 211 -4.95 -30.07 14.92
C ASN A 211 -5.44 -28.61 14.97
N SER A 212 -4.55 -27.61 15.12
CA SER A 212 -4.96 -26.20 15.00
C SER A 212 -4.90 -25.74 13.54
N GLU A 213 -5.85 -24.96 13.06
CA GLU A 213 -5.74 -24.34 11.72
C GLU A 213 -4.50 -23.42 11.58
N LEU A 214 -3.90 -23.05 12.71
CA LEU A 214 -2.72 -22.21 12.85
C LEU A 214 -1.40 -22.98 12.68
N SER A 215 -1.37 -24.31 12.87
CA SER A 215 -0.26 -25.15 12.39
C SER A 215 -0.29 -25.39 10.87
N SER A 216 -1.35 -24.94 10.17
CA SER A 216 -1.58 -25.21 8.74
C SER A 216 -0.78 -24.35 7.75
N PHE A 217 -0.09 -23.29 8.22
CA PHE A 217 0.83 -22.49 7.38
C PHE A 217 2.20 -23.15 7.17
N SER A 218 2.26 -24.48 7.09
CA SER A 218 3.35 -25.10 6.33
C SER A 218 3.17 -24.79 4.84
N ASP A 219 1.94 -24.83 4.34
CA ASP A 219 1.59 -24.52 2.95
C ASP A 219 1.70 -23.00 2.64
N PRO A 220 2.59 -22.58 1.70
CA PRO A 220 2.78 -21.18 1.33
C PRO A 220 1.58 -20.58 0.60
N ARG A 221 0.80 -21.38 -0.14
CA ARG A 221 -0.41 -20.95 -0.86
C ARG A 221 -1.50 -20.54 0.12
N LYS A 222 -1.69 -21.34 1.19
CA LYS A 222 -2.59 -20.98 2.31
C LYS A 222 -2.10 -19.75 3.07
N TYR A 223 -0.79 -19.63 3.31
CA TYR A 223 -0.23 -18.48 4.01
C TYR A 223 -0.47 -17.18 3.24
N PHE A 224 -0.17 -17.17 1.94
CA PHE A 224 -0.39 -16.04 1.04
C PHE A 224 -1.86 -15.58 1.03
N LEU A 225 -2.81 -16.50 0.81
CA LEU A 225 -4.24 -16.14 0.83
C LEU A 225 -4.74 -15.68 2.20
N ALA A 226 -4.18 -16.20 3.30
CA ALA A 226 -4.52 -15.75 4.65
C ALA A 226 -3.96 -14.36 4.98
N LEU A 227 -2.80 -13.99 4.40
CA LEU A 227 -2.30 -12.61 4.41
C LEU A 227 -3.22 -11.69 3.59
N LEU A 228 -3.59 -12.07 2.36
CA LEU A 228 -4.48 -11.29 1.50
C LEU A 228 -5.85 -11.04 2.16
N GLU A 229 -6.49 -12.09 2.70
CA GLU A 229 -7.72 -12.00 3.50
C GLU A 229 -7.58 -10.98 4.63
N GLN A 230 -6.46 -11.05 5.35
CA GLN A 230 -6.25 -10.23 6.53
C GLN A 230 -5.94 -8.78 6.19
N TRP A 231 -4.98 -8.51 5.31
CA TRP A 231 -4.56 -7.15 4.96
C TRP A 231 -5.74 -6.39 4.34
N MET A 232 -6.49 -7.03 3.44
CA MET A 232 -7.70 -6.43 2.89
C MET A 232 -8.76 -6.14 3.98
N ARG A 233 -8.98 -7.07 4.92
CA ARG A 233 -10.03 -6.92 5.95
C ARG A 233 -9.67 -6.00 7.11
N ILE A 234 -8.40 -5.93 7.50
CA ILE A 234 -7.92 -5.21 8.70
C ILE A 234 -7.30 -3.86 8.35
N ILE A 235 -6.76 -3.70 7.14
CA ILE A 235 -6.00 -2.51 6.73
C ILE A 235 -6.77 -1.79 5.61
N VAL A 236 -6.75 -2.32 4.39
CA VAL A 236 -7.23 -1.62 3.18
C VAL A 236 -8.71 -1.20 3.30
N VAL A 237 -9.63 -2.14 3.55
CA VAL A 237 -11.06 -1.82 3.63
C VAL A 237 -11.40 -0.89 4.80
N PRO A 238 -10.86 -1.06 6.03
CA PRO A 238 -11.05 -0.11 7.12
C PRO A 238 -10.57 1.32 6.83
N GLU A 239 -9.42 1.52 6.19
CA GLU A 239 -8.91 2.86 5.85
C GLU A 239 -9.81 3.55 4.81
N TYR A 240 -10.13 2.87 3.70
CA TYR A 240 -11.04 3.42 2.69
C TYR A 240 -12.45 3.70 3.24
N ARG A 241 -12.93 2.90 4.22
CA ARG A 241 -14.19 3.19 4.92
C ARG A 241 -14.15 4.52 5.67
N VAL A 242 -13.02 4.87 6.30
CA VAL A 242 -12.86 6.14 7.01
C VAL A 242 -12.84 7.31 6.01
N ILE A 243 -12.11 7.16 4.91
CA ILE A 243 -12.04 8.14 3.82
C ILE A 243 -13.44 8.41 3.23
N VAL A 244 -14.12 7.36 2.77
CA VAL A 244 -15.48 7.46 2.18
C VAL A 244 -16.44 8.13 3.15
N ARG A 245 -16.43 7.74 4.44
CA ARG A 245 -17.33 8.34 5.43
C ARG A 245 -17.07 9.86 5.56
N LYS A 246 -15.82 10.28 5.75
CA LYS A 246 -15.46 11.71 5.89
C LYS A 246 -15.80 12.51 4.62
N MET A 247 -15.66 11.92 3.43
CA MET A 247 -16.05 12.53 2.16
C MET A 247 -17.56 12.66 1.98
N GLN A 248 -18.34 11.65 2.43
CA GLN A 248 -19.79 11.73 2.42
C GLN A 248 -20.31 12.79 3.40
N GLU A 249 -19.77 12.83 4.63
CA GLU A 249 -20.06 13.88 5.63
C GLU A 249 -19.82 15.29 5.03
N ALA A 250 -18.72 15.48 4.29
CA ALA A 250 -18.35 16.77 3.71
C ALA A 250 -19.31 17.24 2.61
N ALA A 251 -19.83 16.32 1.81
CA ALA A 251 -20.82 16.62 0.78
C ALA A 251 -22.20 16.96 1.36
N THR A 252 -22.58 16.40 2.53
CA THR A 252 -23.89 16.65 3.14
C THR A 252 -23.99 17.99 3.88
N GLU A 253 -22.96 18.40 4.63
CA GLU A 253 -23.02 19.65 5.41
C GLU A 253 -23.10 20.92 4.56
N THR A 254 -22.78 20.82 3.26
CA THR A 254 -22.93 21.92 2.28
C THR A 254 -24.35 22.09 1.74
N ASP A 255 -25.27 21.14 1.94
CA ASP A 255 -26.69 21.30 1.53
C ASP A 255 -27.59 21.80 2.67
N ASP A 256 -27.38 21.34 3.91
CA ASP A 256 -28.32 21.60 5.02
C ASP A 256 -28.12 22.95 5.73
N SER A 257 -26.96 23.58 5.58
CA SER A 257 -26.65 24.85 6.24
C SER A 257 -26.99 26.06 5.36
N LYS A 258 -27.54 27.13 5.98
CA LYS A 258 -27.69 28.48 5.38
C LYS A 258 -26.68 29.44 6.03
N PRO A 259 -25.37 29.39 5.73
CA PRO A 259 -24.38 30.12 6.49
C PRO A 259 -24.32 31.58 6.02
N HIS A 260 -23.97 32.49 6.92
CA HIS A 260 -23.64 33.86 6.52
C HIS A 260 -22.41 33.85 5.59
N GLY A 261 -22.41 34.71 4.56
CA GLY A 261 -21.63 34.50 3.32
C GLY A 261 -20.11 34.35 3.43
N ARG A 262 -19.48 34.70 4.56
CA ARG A 262 -18.04 34.40 4.80
C ARG A 262 -17.83 32.92 5.15
N GLN A 263 -18.68 32.35 6.00
CA GLN A 263 -18.60 30.95 6.43
C GLN A 263 -18.89 29.99 5.27
N MET A 264 -19.83 30.34 4.38
CA MET A 264 -20.12 29.57 3.17
C MET A 264 -18.93 29.49 2.19
N ARG A 265 -18.16 30.59 2.04
CA ARG A 265 -16.95 30.59 1.20
C ARG A 265 -15.83 29.72 1.79
N GLU A 266 -15.67 29.73 3.11
CA GLU A 266 -14.67 28.88 3.78
C GLU A 266 -15.04 27.39 3.69
N LEU A 267 -16.32 27.04 3.89
CA LEU A 267 -16.81 25.66 3.71
C LEU A 267 -16.69 25.19 2.25
N SER A 268 -17.08 26.02 1.28
CA SER A 268 -16.92 25.70 -0.15
C SER A 268 -15.45 25.42 -0.49
N LYS A 269 -14.53 26.26 -0.03
CA LYS A 269 -13.10 26.06 -0.28
C LYS A 269 -12.54 24.80 0.39
N ARG A 270 -12.96 24.48 1.62
CA ARG A 270 -12.60 23.22 2.29
C ARG A 270 -13.06 22.00 1.51
N ASN A 271 -14.26 22.07 0.94
CA ASN A 271 -14.76 21.01 0.09
C ASN A 271 -13.96 20.93 -1.23
N ASP A 272 -13.67 22.05 -1.89
CA ASP A 272 -12.81 22.04 -3.09
C ASP A 272 -11.42 21.42 -2.80
N ASP A 273 -10.76 21.83 -1.71
CA ASP A 273 -9.46 21.27 -1.25
C ASP A 273 -9.54 19.73 -1.03
N PHE A 274 -10.67 19.19 -0.53
CA PHE A 274 -10.83 17.74 -0.28
C PHE A 274 -11.23 16.97 -1.55
N LEU A 275 -12.03 17.58 -2.42
CA LEU A 275 -12.49 17.00 -3.68
C LEU A 275 -11.38 16.95 -4.73
N GLU A 276 -10.36 17.82 -4.65
CA GLU A 276 -9.14 17.76 -5.47
C GLU A 276 -8.44 16.38 -5.39
N HIS A 277 -8.52 15.71 -4.24
CA HIS A 277 -7.91 14.40 -4.03
C HIS A 277 -8.80 13.20 -4.42
N LEU A 278 -10.07 13.41 -4.79
CA LEU A 278 -10.97 12.31 -5.18
C LEU A 278 -10.44 11.47 -6.36
N PRO A 279 -9.98 12.05 -7.49
CA PRO A 279 -9.52 11.28 -8.65
C PRO A 279 -8.41 10.31 -8.24
N MET A 280 -7.36 10.82 -7.59
CA MET A 280 -6.23 10.03 -7.11
C MET A 280 -6.65 8.85 -6.19
N ILE A 281 -7.65 9.04 -5.34
CA ILE A 281 -8.17 8.00 -4.45
C ILE A 281 -8.99 6.97 -5.23
N ILE A 282 -9.81 7.40 -6.19
CA ILE A 282 -10.61 6.55 -7.10
C ILE A 282 -9.70 5.71 -8.00
N ASP A 283 -8.67 6.33 -8.57
CA ASP A 283 -7.68 5.71 -9.46
C ASP A 283 -6.95 4.60 -8.71
N ARG A 284 -6.41 4.88 -7.50
CA ARG A 284 -5.70 3.86 -6.71
C ARG A 284 -6.57 2.67 -6.32
N ILE A 285 -7.86 2.91 -6.03
CA ILE A 285 -8.81 1.81 -5.80
C ILE A 285 -9.00 1.00 -7.09
N SER A 286 -9.12 1.66 -8.23
CA SER A 286 -9.31 1.01 -9.54
C SER A 286 -8.12 0.14 -9.88
N GLU A 287 -6.89 0.66 -9.86
CA GLU A 287 -5.66 -0.11 -10.11
C GLU A 287 -5.56 -1.35 -9.18
N THR A 288 -6.00 -1.23 -7.92
CA THR A 288 -6.02 -2.34 -6.95
C THR A 288 -7.13 -3.37 -7.22
N LEU A 289 -8.24 -2.95 -7.81
CA LEU A 289 -9.31 -3.84 -8.28
C LEU A 289 -8.89 -4.55 -9.57
N ASP A 290 -8.24 -3.83 -10.49
CA ASP A 290 -7.77 -4.37 -11.76
C ASP A 290 -6.69 -5.44 -11.52
N ALA A 291 -5.73 -5.20 -10.61
CA ALA A 291 -4.75 -6.21 -10.18
C ALA A 291 -5.40 -7.44 -9.51
N TRP A 292 -6.53 -7.27 -8.81
CA TRP A 292 -7.30 -8.38 -8.27
C TRP A 292 -8.12 -9.10 -9.35
N ASP A 293 -8.55 -8.40 -10.39
CA ASP A 293 -9.27 -8.97 -11.51
C ASP A 293 -8.33 -9.81 -12.38
N THR A 294 -7.13 -9.32 -12.72
CA THR A 294 -6.05 -10.12 -13.35
C THR A 294 -5.73 -11.39 -12.54
N PHE A 295 -5.52 -11.25 -11.22
CA PHE A 295 -5.26 -12.40 -10.34
C PHE A 295 -6.37 -13.46 -10.36
N LYS A 296 -7.63 -13.05 -10.45
CA LYS A 296 -8.76 -13.98 -10.54
C LYS A 296 -8.76 -14.77 -11.84
N ASP A 297 -8.32 -14.14 -12.92
CA ASP A 297 -8.54 -14.63 -14.27
C ASP A 297 -7.32 -15.45 -14.75
N GLU A 298 -6.12 -15.15 -14.26
CA GLU A 298 -4.87 -15.84 -14.61
C GLU A 298 -4.38 -16.82 -13.50
N ASP A 299 -4.31 -16.38 -12.25
CA ASP A 299 -3.55 -17.07 -11.19
C ASP A 299 -4.38 -17.87 -10.20
N ILE A 300 -5.69 -17.62 -10.14
CA ILE A 300 -6.54 -18.17 -9.07
C ILE A 300 -6.51 -19.70 -9.03
N GLU A 301 -6.32 -20.33 -10.20
CA GLU A 301 -6.30 -21.78 -10.37
C GLU A 301 -5.16 -22.45 -9.61
N TYR A 302 -4.05 -21.76 -9.38
CA TYR A 302 -2.96 -22.24 -8.52
C TYR A 302 -3.42 -22.55 -7.08
N PHE A 303 -4.57 -22.00 -6.68
CA PHE A 303 -5.20 -22.18 -5.38
C PHE A 303 -6.52 -22.99 -5.42
N THR A 304 -6.99 -23.46 -6.59
CA THR A 304 -8.36 -24.03 -6.75
C THR A 304 -8.54 -25.50 -6.40
N GLU A 305 -7.48 -26.28 -6.12
CA GLU A 305 -7.59 -27.67 -5.62
C GLU A 305 -8.55 -27.82 -4.41
N LYS A 306 -8.86 -26.71 -3.72
CA LYS A 306 -9.85 -26.64 -2.65
C LYS A 306 -10.84 -25.50 -2.91
N SER A 307 -11.88 -25.81 -3.69
CA SER A 307 -13.06 -24.96 -3.99
C SER A 307 -13.85 -24.42 -2.77
N LYS A 308 -13.38 -24.69 -1.55
CA LYS A 308 -13.89 -24.17 -0.27
C LYS A 308 -12.85 -23.32 0.49
N ASN A 309 -11.86 -22.73 -0.19
CA ASN A 309 -10.87 -21.88 0.47
C ASN A 309 -11.51 -20.60 1.05
N ARG A 310 -11.74 -20.62 2.38
CA ARG A 310 -12.36 -19.52 3.14
C ARG A 310 -11.62 -18.20 3.01
N TYR A 311 -10.29 -18.22 2.86
CA TYR A 311 -9.48 -17.00 2.76
C TYR A 311 -9.79 -16.27 1.46
N LEU A 312 -9.86 -17.00 0.35
CA LEU A 312 -10.25 -16.49 -0.97
C LEU A 312 -11.71 -15.98 -0.97
N LYS A 313 -12.64 -16.69 -0.33
CA LYS A 313 -14.04 -16.24 -0.15
C LYS A 313 -14.12 -14.92 0.63
N ASN A 314 -13.32 -14.77 1.68
CA ASN A 314 -13.29 -13.56 2.50
C ASN A 314 -12.59 -12.41 1.76
N ALA A 315 -11.50 -12.67 1.03
CA ALA A 315 -10.83 -11.69 0.17
C ALA A 315 -11.79 -11.15 -0.90
N ARG A 316 -12.52 -12.02 -1.62
CA ARG A 316 -13.63 -11.65 -2.53
C ARG A 316 -14.70 -10.78 -1.84
N GLY A 317 -14.95 -10.99 -0.55
CA GLY A 317 -15.82 -10.13 0.25
C GLY A 317 -15.25 -8.72 0.49
N SER A 318 -13.94 -8.61 0.72
CA SER A 318 -13.24 -7.34 0.89
C SER A 318 -13.10 -6.55 -0.41
N PHE A 319 -12.73 -7.17 -1.52
CA PHE A 319 -12.65 -6.50 -2.83
C PHE A 319 -14.01 -5.98 -3.30
N ARG A 320 -15.12 -6.72 -3.08
CA ARG A 320 -16.47 -6.19 -3.35
C ARG A 320 -16.80 -4.95 -2.52
N LYS A 321 -16.39 -4.87 -1.25
CA LYS A 321 -16.55 -3.66 -0.42
C LYS A 321 -15.69 -2.51 -0.93
N LEU A 322 -14.48 -2.81 -1.41
CA LEU A 322 -13.58 -1.83 -1.99
C LEU A 322 -14.17 -1.22 -3.29
N ASN A 323 -14.78 -2.04 -4.15
CA ASN A 323 -15.54 -1.56 -5.31
C ASN A 323 -16.75 -0.69 -4.91
N GLN A 324 -17.51 -1.08 -3.88
CA GLN A 324 -18.60 -0.24 -3.34
C GLN A 324 -18.10 1.11 -2.80
N TYR A 325 -16.84 1.19 -2.37
CA TYR A 325 -16.21 2.46 -2.00
C TYR A 325 -15.82 3.27 -3.24
N ARG A 326 -15.24 2.66 -4.28
CA ARG A 326 -15.01 3.32 -5.58
C ARG A 326 -16.29 3.96 -6.13
N GLU A 327 -17.38 3.20 -6.23
CA GLU A 327 -18.68 3.65 -6.75
C GLU A 327 -19.21 4.87 -5.96
N LYS A 328 -19.10 4.84 -4.62
CA LYS A 328 -19.49 5.97 -3.78
C LYS A 328 -18.65 7.22 -4.04
N LEU A 329 -17.34 7.08 -4.19
CA LEU A 329 -16.45 8.20 -4.48
C LEU A 329 -16.70 8.79 -5.87
N GLN A 330 -16.93 7.95 -6.89
CA GLN A 330 -17.30 8.38 -8.25
C GLN A 330 -18.64 9.14 -8.27
N ASN A 331 -19.62 8.70 -7.48
CA ASN A 331 -20.90 9.41 -7.32
C ASN A 331 -20.72 10.79 -6.65
N LEU A 332 -19.88 10.89 -5.61
CA LEU A 332 -19.54 12.17 -4.97
C LEU A 332 -18.80 13.11 -5.95
N GLU A 333 -17.83 12.59 -6.70
CA GLU A 333 -17.07 13.34 -7.70
C GLU A 333 -18.00 13.91 -8.80
N SER A 334 -18.94 13.08 -9.28
CA SER A 334 -19.94 13.47 -10.28
C SER A 334 -20.90 14.53 -9.75
N ALA A 335 -21.37 14.39 -8.50
CA ALA A 335 -22.24 15.37 -7.85
C ALA A 335 -21.52 16.72 -7.63
N ALA A 336 -20.24 16.71 -7.22
CA ALA A 336 -19.42 17.90 -7.09
C ALA A 336 -19.23 18.62 -8.43
N LYS A 337 -18.87 17.89 -9.49
CA LYS A 337 -18.74 18.43 -10.86
C LYS A 337 -20.06 19.06 -11.34
N ALA A 338 -21.21 18.45 -11.02
CA ALA A 338 -22.53 19.00 -11.35
C ALA A 338 -22.84 20.30 -10.59
N LYS A 339 -22.62 20.36 -9.27
CA LYS A 339 -22.81 21.58 -8.46
C LYS A 339 -21.92 22.73 -8.98
N ASN A 340 -20.65 22.46 -9.26
CA ASN A 340 -19.72 23.48 -9.78
C ASN A 340 -20.08 24.01 -11.18
N LYS A 341 -20.74 23.19 -12.03
CA LYS A 341 -21.27 23.64 -13.32
C LYS A 341 -22.48 24.57 -13.17
N ALA A 342 -23.33 24.34 -12.17
CA ALA A 342 -24.52 25.17 -11.91
C ALA A 342 -24.20 26.55 -11.30
N VAL A 343 -23.09 26.68 -10.57
CA VAL A 343 -22.69 27.93 -9.89
C VAL A 343 -21.95 28.90 -10.82
N ARG A 344 -21.33 28.44 -11.91
CA ARG A 344 -20.72 29.34 -12.90
C ARG A 344 -21.79 29.97 -13.80
N PRO A 345 -21.96 31.31 -13.82
CA PRO A 345 -22.85 31.94 -14.79
C PRO A 345 -22.34 31.67 -16.22
N PRO A 346 -23.22 31.62 -17.23
CA PRO A 346 -22.80 31.48 -18.61
C PRO A 346 -21.83 32.62 -18.99
N PRO A 347 -20.86 32.39 -19.88
CA PRO A 347 -19.99 33.44 -20.36
C PRO A 347 -20.86 34.56 -20.93
N ARG A 348 -20.61 35.80 -20.46
CA ARG A 348 -21.32 36.99 -20.92
C ARG A 348 -21.25 37.01 -22.44
N ALA A 349 -22.39 36.95 -23.12
CA ALA A 349 -22.43 37.16 -24.55
C ALA A 349 -21.82 38.53 -24.82
N THR A 350 -20.69 38.56 -25.50
CA THR A 350 -20.14 39.78 -26.09
C THR A 350 -21.18 40.27 -27.09
N ASN A 351 -21.78 41.42 -26.83
CA ASN A 351 -22.67 42.06 -27.81
C ASN A 351 -21.94 42.17 -29.16
N PRO A 352 -22.60 41.89 -30.29
CA PRO A 352 -22.03 42.19 -31.59
C PRO A 352 -21.74 43.69 -31.65
N GLU A 353 -20.55 44.04 -32.14
CA GLU A 353 -20.11 45.43 -32.23
C GLU A 353 -21.09 46.25 -33.07
N VAL A 354 -21.40 47.45 -32.57
CA VAL A 354 -22.12 48.45 -33.36
C VAL A 354 -21.20 48.87 -34.49
N SER A 355 -21.62 48.56 -35.72
CA SER A 355 -20.97 49.02 -36.95
C SER A 355 -21.08 50.54 -37.07
N GLU A 356 -20.13 51.28 -36.49
CA GLU A 356 -19.96 52.70 -36.81
C GLU A 356 -19.38 52.85 -38.21
N ASP A 357 -20.23 53.37 -39.10
CA ASP A 357 -19.90 53.77 -40.46
C ASP A 357 -18.95 54.98 -40.44
N VAL A 358 -17.71 54.79 -40.89
CA VAL A 358 -16.72 55.86 -41.04
C VAL A 358 -16.21 55.89 -42.47
N SER A 359 -16.87 56.71 -43.30
CA SER A 359 -16.38 57.09 -44.63
C SER A 359 -15.13 57.98 -44.57
N PRO A 360 -14.32 58.04 -45.65
CA PRO A 360 -12.88 58.27 -45.50
C PRO A 360 -12.35 59.62 -46.02
N ARG A 361 -11.07 59.87 -45.67
CA ARG A 361 -10.11 60.85 -46.21
C ARG A 361 -10.23 62.31 -45.74
N LEU A 362 -9.13 62.78 -45.14
CA LEU A 362 -8.24 63.70 -45.87
C LEU A 362 -6.77 63.43 -45.49
N GLN A 363 -5.87 63.65 -46.44
CA GLN A 363 -4.45 63.32 -46.35
C GLN A 363 -3.67 64.44 -45.63
N LEU A 364 -2.53 64.09 -45.03
CA LEU A 364 -1.31 64.92 -45.06
C LEU A 364 -0.06 64.05 -44.79
N LYS A 365 0.85 64.00 -45.79
CA LYS A 365 2.29 63.72 -45.62
C LYS A 365 2.98 65.00 -45.05
N PRO A 366 4.26 65.01 -44.61
CA PRO A 366 5.34 64.01 -44.72
C PRO A 366 5.85 63.58 -43.31
N THR A 367 7.05 63.06 -43.00
CA THR A 367 8.34 62.91 -43.72
C THR A 367 9.15 61.72 -43.16
N HIS A 368 10.13 61.20 -43.91
CA HIS A 368 11.22 60.36 -43.37
C HIS A 368 12.40 61.26 -42.91
N PRO A 369 13.25 60.80 -41.98
CA PRO A 369 14.53 60.24 -42.45
C PRO A 369 14.98 58.96 -41.72
N GLN A 370 16.10 58.42 -42.19
CA GLN A 370 16.70 57.13 -41.82
C GLN A 370 17.66 57.21 -40.61
N ARG A 371 17.86 56.08 -39.92
CA ARG A 371 19.14 55.58 -39.37
C ARG A 371 18.97 54.10 -39.04
N ILE A 372 19.50 53.17 -39.85
CA ILE A 372 20.87 52.61 -39.84
C ILE A 372 21.13 51.69 -38.64
N ARG A 373 21.57 50.47 -38.98
CA ARG A 373 21.92 49.33 -38.11
C ARG A 373 23.06 49.63 -37.14
N THR A 374 23.07 48.88 -36.03
CA THR A 374 24.12 47.88 -35.76
C THR A 374 23.44 46.62 -35.27
#